data_AF-A0A6J8EWZ1-F1
#
_entry.id   AF-A0A6J8EWZ1-F1
#
_cell.length_a   1.000
_cell.length_b   1.000
_cell.length_c   1.000
_cell.angle_alpha   90.00
_cell.angle_beta   90.00
_cell.angle_gamma   90.00
#
_symmetry.space_group_name_H-M   'P 1'
#
loop_
_entity.id
_entity.type
_entity.pdbx_description
1 polymer ?
#
loop_
_entity_poly.entity_id
_entity_poly.type
_entity_poly.pdbx_seq_one_letter_code
_entity_poly.pdbx_strand_id
1 'polypeptide(L)'
;MENKTYFNKLRNLTKKKIQLEHHASNLKSYIDNNTIPKGLNIKLTPQIPGVKSTRFMKRWDDILFKCSFRLLQLLLSFSIYGYKQINSEINETFIKTPLSVTPEDMEVIQRRLSDIQRIEKQNFKAKQNKKFKRDRLNQQSSVLEEDQILNMLKESKSKQSRKRRFKKQKHSVQDNLVVNLSSIELTDSEEKLLSKGLNFCPVPATIINNDDDDDDDDDDDDDDDDDDDDDDDDDDD
;
A
#
# COMPACT_ATOMS: atom_id res chain seq x y z
N MET A 1 10.70 -22.19 31.05
CA MET A 1 9.57 -21.95 30.12
C MET A 1 9.68 -20.61 29.39
N GLU A 2 10.17 -19.55 30.05
CA GLU A 2 10.32 -18.19 29.48
C GLU A 2 11.22 -18.12 28.23
N ASN A 3 12.32 -18.88 28.16
CA ASN A 3 13.21 -18.85 26.98
C ASN A 3 12.52 -19.38 25.71
N LYS A 4 11.59 -20.34 25.84
CA LYS A 4 10.83 -20.91 24.71
C LYS A 4 9.78 -19.91 24.20
N THR A 5 9.10 -19.19 25.09
CA THR A 5 8.10 -18.18 24.71
C THR A 5 8.77 -16.99 24.04
N TYR A 6 9.91 -16.53 24.57
CA TYR A 6 10.74 -15.48 23.98
C TYR A 6 11.20 -15.86 22.56
N PHE A 7 11.79 -17.05 22.40
CA PHE A 7 12.23 -17.55 21.09
C PHE A 7 11.08 -17.63 20.08
N ASN A 8 9.91 -18.15 20.49
CA ASN A 8 8.75 -18.26 19.62
C ASN A 8 8.24 -16.88 19.18
N LYS A 9 8.24 -15.90 20.09
CA LYS A 9 7.87 -14.51 19.75
C LYS A 9 8.83 -13.94 18.70
N LEU A 10 10.14 -14.01 18.93
CA LEU A 10 11.15 -13.55 17.97
C LEU A 10 11.05 -14.28 16.63
N ARG A 11 10.82 -15.59 16.65
CA ARG A 11 10.63 -16.40 15.44
C ARG A 11 9.43 -15.90 14.63
N ASN A 12 8.29 -15.67 15.27
CA ASN A 12 7.08 -15.19 14.61
C ASN A 12 7.28 -13.80 14.02
N LEU A 13 7.89 -12.88 14.77
CA LEU A 13 8.22 -11.54 14.28
C LEU A 13 9.21 -11.58 13.10
N THR A 14 10.22 -12.44 13.18
CA THR A 14 11.20 -12.65 12.11
C THR A 14 10.53 -13.17 10.84
N LYS A 15 9.61 -14.15 10.96
CA LYS A 15 8.83 -14.64 9.82
C LYS A 15 7.99 -13.53 9.18
N LYS A 16 7.28 -12.73 9.99
CA LYS A 16 6.51 -11.57 9.51
C LYS A 16 7.41 -10.55 8.81
N LYS A 17 8.60 -10.25 9.37
CA LYS A 17 9.60 -9.37 8.76
C LYS A 17 9.98 -9.84 7.36
N ILE A 18 10.36 -11.12 7.22
CA ILE A 18 10.76 -11.71 5.93
C ILE A 18 9.62 -11.66 4.91
N GLN A 19 8.39 -11.98 5.34
CA GLN A 19 7.21 -11.93 4.48
C GLN A 19 6.99 -10.53 3.92
N LEU A 20 7.04 -9.49 4.77
CA LEU A 20 6.86 -8.09 4.37
C LEU A 20 8.02 -7.60 3.50
N GLU A 21 9.27 -7.95 3.83
CA GLU A 21 10.46 -7.64 3.02
C GLU A 21 10.33 -8.21 1.61
N HIS A 22 9.96 -9.50 1.52
CA HIS A 22 9.74 -10.16 0.25
C HIS A 22 8.56 -9.55 -0.53
N HIS A 23 7.45 -9.25 0.15
CA HIS A 23 6.30 -8.62 -0.50
C HIS A 23 6.65 -7.24 -1.07
N ALA A 24 7.35 -6.40 -0.28
CA ALA A 24 7.83 -5.09 -0.73
C ALA A 24 8.81 -5.20 -1.90
N SER A 25 9.76 -6.13 -1.84
CA SER A 25 10.71 -6.41 -2.93
C SER A 25 10.01 -6.82 -4.23
N ASN A 26 8.98 -7.66 -4.14
CA ASN A 26 8.17 -8.05 -5.29
C ASN A 26 7.46 -6.84 -5.91
N LEU A 27 6.71 -6.10 -5.09
CA LEU A 27 5.95 -4.93 -5.55
C LEU A 27 6.87 -3.88 -6.19
N LYS A 28 8.07 -3.66 -5.61
CA LYS A 28 9.05 -2.76 -6.19
C LYS A 28 9.54 -3.24 -7.55
N SER A 29 9.81 -4.54 -7.72
CA SER A 29 10.20 -5.12 -9.01
C SER A 29 9.14 -4.84 -10.10
N TYR A 30 7.86 -4.97 -9.76
CA TYR A 30 6.77 -4.62 -10.69
C TYR A 30 6.75 -3.13 -11.04
N ILE A 31 6.94 -2.25 -10.05
CA ILE A 31 6.99 -0.79 -10.25
C ILE A 31 8.19 -0.40 -11.14
N ASP A 32 9.37 -0.92 -10.86
CA ASP A 32 10.61 -0.61 -11.59
C ASP A 32 10.51 -1.04 -13.06
N ASN A 33 9.77 -2.12 -13.34
CA ASN A 33 9.50 -2.62 -14.69
C ASN A 33 8.22 -2.04 -15.32
N ASN A 34 7.55 -1.09 -14.67
CA ASN A 34 6.27 -0.51 -15.11
C ASN A 34 5.22 -1.57 -15.52
N THR A 35 5.20 -2.70 -14.80
CA THR A 35 4.32 -3.84 -15.07
C THR A 35 3.35 -4.01 -13.91
N ILE A 36 2.07 -4.26 -14.18
CA ILE A 36 1.07 -4.55 -13.15
C ILE A 36 0.97 -6.07 -12.97
N PRO A 37 1.05 -6.61 -11.75
CA PRO A 37 0.78 -8.03 -11.49
C PRO A 37 -0.61 -8.41 -12.02
N LYS A 38 -0.75 -9.60 -12.63
CA LYS A 38 -2.04 -10.00 -13.24
C LYS A 38 -3.23 -9.91 -12.29
N GLY A 39 -3.04 -10.27 -11.02
CA GLY A 39 -4.10 -10.23 -10.00
C GLY A 39 -4.47 -8.83 -9.51
N LEU A 40 -3.68 -7.80 -9.83
CA LEU A 40 -3.97 -6.40 -9.50
C LEU A 40 -4.39 -5.59 -10.73
N ASN A 41 -4.38 -6.20 -11.92
CA ASN A 41 -4.73 -5.52 -13.15
C ASN A 41 -6.26 -5.44 -13.27
N ILE A 42 -6.81 -4.24 -13.09
CA ILE A 42 -8.24 -3.99 -13.21
C ILE A 42 -8.65 -4.17 -14.68
N LYS A 43 -9.52 -5.16 -14.96
CA LYS A 43 -10.04 -5.46 -16.28
C LYS A 43 -11.52 -5.13 -16.37
N LEU A 44 -11.83 -3.83 -16.43
CA LEU A 44 -13.20 -3.37 -16.62
C LEU A 44 -13.46 -3.09 -18.09
N THR A 45 -14.58 -3.57 -18.61
CA THR A 45 -15.04 -3.23 -19.96
C THR A 45 -16.04 -2.09 -19.86
N PRO A 46 -15.94 -1.05 -20.71
CA PRO A 46 -16.87 0.07 -20.65
C PRO A 46 -18.26 -0.37 -21.14
N GLN A 47 -19.30 -0.16 -20.34
CA GLN A 47 -20.69 -0.47 -20.65
C GLN A 47 -21.38 0.71 -21.36
N ILE A 48 -20.95 1.01 -22.59
CA ILE A 48 -21.51 2.09 -23.41
C ILE A 48 -22.09 1.45 -24.68
N PRO A 49 -23.33 1.80 -25.09
CA PRO A 49 -23.91 1.29 -26.33
C PRO A 49 -23.15 1.79 -27.57
N GLY A 50 -23.07 0.95 -28.60
CA GLY A 50 -22.48 1.28 -29.90
C GLY A 50 -21.01 0.86 -30.09
N VAL A 51 -20.45 1.16 -31.29
CA VAL A 51 -19.07 0.82 -31.64
C VAL A 51 -18.09 1.74 -30.90
N LYS A 52 -17.17 1.14 -30.15
CA LYS A 52 -16.19 1.86 -29.34
C LYS A 52 -15.02 2.31 -30.22
N SER A 53 -14.79 3.63 -30.28
CA SER A 53 -13.62 4.15 -31.00
C SER A 53 -12.31 3.65 -30.36
N THR A 54 -11.30 3.39 -31.19
CA THR A 54 -9.97 2.95 -30.74
C THR A 54 -9.32 3.96 -29.78
N ARG A 55 -9.55 5.25 -30.01
CA ARG A 55 -9.10 6.34 -29.14
C ARG A 55 -9.75 6.28 -27.75
N PHE A 56 -11.04 5.97 -27.68
CA PHE A 56 -11.76 5.82 -26.42
C PHE A 56 -11.20 4.63 -25.63
N MET A 57 -11.09 3.45 -26.26
CA MET A 57 -10.54 2.25 -25.62
C MET A 57 -9.13 2.49 -25.09
N LYS A 58 -8.25 3.10 -25.89
CA LYS A 58 -6.89 3.44 -25.44
C LYS A 58 -6.87 4.33 -24.19
N ARG A 59 -7.77 5.32 -24.11
CA ARG A 59 -7.87 6.21 -22.94
C ARG A 59 -8.47 5.49 -21.74
N TRP A 60 -9.44 4.62 -21.95
CA TRP A 60 -10.03 3.78 -20.93
C TRP A 60 -8.97 2.87 -20.30
N ASP A 61 -8.21 2.15 -21.12
CA ASP A 61 -7.14 1.26 -20.68
C ASP A 61 -6.03 2.02 -19.93
N ASP A 62 -5.67 3.22 -20.39
CA ASP A 62 -4.71 4.10 -19.70
C ASP A 62 -5.21 4.52 -18.30
N ILE A 63 -6.51 4.77 -18.12
CA ILE A 63 -7.10 5.07 -16.82
C ILE A 63 -7.03 3.84 -15.91
N LEU A 64 -7.43 2.66 -16.40
CA LEU A 64 -7.38 1.41 -15.63
C LEU A 64 -5.95 1.04 -15.23
N PHE A 65 -4.99 1.20 -16.16
CA PHE A 65 -3.57 1.00 -15.91
C PHE A 65 -3.09 1.93 -14.80
N LYS A 66 -3.36 3.24 -14.90
CA LYS A 66 -2.96 4.22 -13.88
C LYS A 66 -3.58 3.92 -12.52
N CYS A 67 -4.84 3.53 -12.47
CA CYS A 67 -5.53 3.15 -11.24
C CYS A 67 -4.84 1.95 -10.58
N SER A 68 -4.69 0.86 -11.33
CA SER A 68 -4.03 -0.37 -10.88
C SER A 68 -2.59 -0.11 -10.42
N PHE A 69 -1.85 0.73 -11.14
CA PHE A 69 -0.49 1.11 -10.77
C PHE A 69 -0.44 1.96 -9.48
N ARG A 70 -1.42 2.83 -9.24
CA ARG A 70 -1.53 3.57 -7.97
C ARG A 70 -1.82 2.65 -6.79
N LEU A 71 -2.69 1.65 -6.97
CA LEU A 71 -2.93 0.61 -5.95
C LEU A 71 -1.64 -0.15 -5.64
N LEU A 72 -0.85 -0.49 -6.66
CA LEU A 72 0.46 -1.15 -6.50
C LEU A 72 1.41 -0.31 -5.62
N GLN A 73 1.48 1.01 -5.88
CA GLN A 73 2.29 1.94 -5.08
C GLN A 73 1.79 2.06 -3.63
N LEU A 74 0.47 2.06 -3.43
CA LEU A 74 -0.14 2.10 -2.10
C LEU A 74 0.22 0.84 -1.29
N LEU A 75 0.07 -0.34 -1.88
CA LEU A 75 0.45 -1.62 -1.27
C LEU A 75 1.94 -1.66 -0.90
N LEU A 76 2.81 -1.14 -1.77
CA LEU A 76 4.24 -1.05 -1.46
C LEU A 76 4.47 -0.16 -0.24
N SER A 77 3.83 1.01 -0.20
CA SER A 77 3.95 1.96 0.91
C SER A 77 3.48 1.34 2.23
N PHE A 78 2.34 0.64 2.21
CA PHE A 78 1.80 -0.09 3.37
C PHE A 78 2.75 -1.20 3.83
N SER A 79 3.26 -2.01 2.91
CA SER A 79 4.19 -3.11 3.20
C SER A 79 5.47 -2.59 3.86
N ILE A 80 6.02 -1.49 3.34
CA ILE A 80 7.21 -0.86 3.91
C ILE A 80 6.93 -0.29 5.31
N TYR A 81 5.76 0.30 5.52
CA TYR A 81 5.36 0.78 6.85
C TYR A 81 5.25 -0.37 7.85
N GLY A 82 4.56 -1.45 7.48
CA GLY A 82 4.47 -2.65 8.32
C GLY A 82 5.84 -3.25 8.64
N TYR A 83 6.74 -3.29 7.66
CA TYR A 83 8.13 -3.76 7.86
C TYR A 83 8.83 -2.94 8.95
N LYS A 84 8.67 -1.61 8.97
CA LYS A 84 9.26 -0.78 10.03
C LYS A 84 8.70 -1.08 11.41
N GLN A 85 7.38 -1.24 11.52
CA GLN A 85 6.74 -1.53 12.79
C GLN A 85 7.27 -2.85 13.36
N ILE A 86 7.29 -3.90 12.54
CA ILE A 86 7.84 -5.20 12.93
C ILE A 86 9.32 -5.10 13.29
N ASN A 87 10.12 -4.35 12.52
CA ASN A 87 11.54 -4.20 12.83
C ASN A 87 11.77 -3.44 14.16
N SER A 88 10.93 -2.44 14.45
CA SER A 88 10.92 -1.77 15.76
C SER A 88 10.54 -2.73 16.88
N GLU A 89 9.50 -3.55 16.69
CA GLU A 89 9.05 -4.54 17.68
C GLU A 89 10.11 -5.61 17.96
N ILE A 90 10.83 -6.05 16.93
CA ILE A 90 11.97 -6.96 17.07
C ILE A 90 13.06 -6.32 17.93
N ASN A 91 13.44 -5.08 17.62
CA ASN A 91 14.46 -4.35 18.39
C ASN A 91 14.04 -4.13 19.84
N GLU A 92 12.78 -3.76 20.09
CA GLU A 92 12.24 -3.66 21.44
C GLU A 92 12.25 -4.99 22.18
N THR A 93 11.95 -6.10 21.49
CA THR A 93 11.99 -7.45 22.07
C THR A 93 13.43 -7.84 22.43
N PHE A 94 14.42 -7.43 21.64
CA PHE A 94 15.84 -7.58 21.98
C PHE A 94 16.27 -6.69 23.16
N ILE A 95 15.74 -5.48 23.30
CA ILE A 95 16.06 -4.61 24.46
C ILE A 95 15.41 -5.16 25.74
N LYS A 96 14.17 -5.66 25.65
CA LYS A 96 13.41 -6.27 26.75
C LYS A 96 13.82 -7.72 27.03
N THR A 97 15.01 -8.13 26.59
CA THR A 97 15.49 -9.51 26.79
C THR A 97 15.46 -9.84 28.28
N PRO A 98 14.83 -10.97 28.67
CA PRO A 98 14.76 -11.36 30.08
C PRO A 98 16.17 -11.52 30.67
N LEU A 99 16.36 -11.10 31.93
CA LEU A 99 17.64 -11.32 32.64
C LEU A 99 18.01 -12.82 32.73
N SER A 100 17.04 -13.72 32.53
CA SER A 100 17.22 -15.16 32.54
C SER A 100 17.83 -15.74 31.26
N VAL A 101 18.02 -14.94 30.19
CA VAL A 101 18.65 -15.41 28.96
C VAL A 101 20.16 -15.17 29.04
N THR A 102 20.93 -16.26 29.02
CA THR A 102 22.39 -16.17 29.02
C THR A 102 22.92 -15.71 27.65
N PRO A 103 24.14 -15.13 27.57
CA PRO A 103 24.75 -14.80 26.28
C PRO A 103 24.88 -16.01 25.33
N GLU A 104 25.11 -17.20 25.89
CA GLU A 104 25.22 -18.45 25.12
C GLU A 104 23.86 -18.87 24.53
N ASP A 105 22.78 -18.77 25.30
CA ASP A 105 21.41 -18.97 24.79
C ASP A 105 21.07 -17.99 23.67
N MET A 106 21.49 -16.73 23.80
CA MET A 106 21.29 -15.71 22.76
C MET A 106 22.00 -16.06 21.46
N GLU A 107 23.22 -16.58 21.52
CA GLU A 107 23.95 -17.02 20.33
C GLU A 107 23.23 -18.18 19.62
N VAL A 108 22.76 -19.17 20.39
CA VAL A 108 21.98 -20.29 19.86
C VAL A 108 20.68 -19.81 19.21
N ILE A 109 19.98 -18.87 19.84
CA ILE A 109 18.76 -18.25 19.30
C ILE A 109 19.06 -17.52 17.98
N GLN A 110 20.12 -16.69 17.95
CA GLN A 110 20.50 -15.94 16.75
C GLN A 110 20.87 -16.87 15.59
N ARG A 111 21.60 -17.96 15.87
CA ARG A 111 21.95 -18.97 14.87
C ARG A 111 20.70 -19.62 14.26
N ARG A 112 19.76 -20.04 15.11
CA ARG A 112 18.48 -20.62 14.67
C ARG A 112 17.63 -19.63 13.87
N LEU A 113 17.57 -18.36 14.27
CA LEU A 113 16.84 -17.33 13.53
C LEU A 113 17.45 -17.08 12.15
N SER A 114 18.78 -17.10 12.04
CA SER A 114 19.50 -16.96 10.77
C SER A 114 19.21 -18.12 9.82
N ASP A 115 19.14 -19.35 10.32
CA ASP A 115 18.75 -20.52 9.52
C ASP A 115 17.31 -20.40 9.01
N ILE A 116 16.38 -19.97 9.86
CA ILE A 116 14.99 -19.72 9.47
C ILE A 116 14.93 -18.63 8.39
N GLN A 117 15.68 -17.54 8.56
CA GLN A 117 15.75 -16.47 7.56
C GLN A 117 16.23 -17.00 6.21
N ARG A 118 17.28 -17.83 6.20
CA ARG A 118 17.83 -18.42 4.97
C ARG A 118 16.81 -19.29 4.25
N ILE A 119 16.17 -20.21 4.97
CA ILE A 119 15.19 -21.16 4.39
C ILE A 119 13.97 -20.41 3.84
N GLU A 120 13.39 -19.51 4.62
CA GLU A 120 12.22 -18.74 4.21
C GLU A 120 12.54 -17.86 3.00
N LYS A 121 13.69 -17.16 2.98
CA LYS A 121 14.11 -16.35 1.83
C LYS A 121 14.25 -17.18 0.55
N GLN A 122 14.76 -18.40 0.63
CA GLN A 122 14.84 -19.32 -0.52
C GLN A 122 13.45 -19.72 -1.02
N ASN A 123 12.55 -20.11 -0.12
CA ASN A 123 11.18 -20.49 -0.46
C ASN A 123 10.43 -19.33 -1.13
N PHE A 124 10.58 -18.12 -0.60
CA PHE A 124 9.97 -16.93 -1.16
C PHE A 124 10.54 -16.59 -2.54
N LYS A 125 11.85 -16.70 -2.75
CA LYS A 125 12.48 -16.50 -4.06
C LYS A 125 11.94 -17.50 -5.10
N ALA A 126 11.74 -18.77 -4.73
CA ALA A 126 11.12 -19.74 -5.63
C ALA A 126 9.68 -19.34 -6.01
N LYS A 127 8.86 -18.90 -5.03
CA LYS A 127 7.50 -18.40 -5.27
C LYS A 127 7.48 -17.14 -6.15
N GLN A 128 8.41 -16.20 -5.90
CA GLN A 128 8.60 -14.99 -6.71
C GLN A 128 8.89 -15.35 -8.16
N ASN A 129 9.82 -16.27 -8.40
CA ASN A 129 10.21 -16.69 -9.74
C ASN A 129 9.03 -17.25 -10.54
N LYS A 130 8.17 -18.07 -9.91
CA LYS A 130 6.94 -18.58 -10.53
C LYS A 130 6.01 -17.43 -10.94
N LYS A 131 5.80 -16.44 -10.06
CA LYS A 131 4.96 -15.25 -10.33
C LYS A 131 5.54 -14.38 -11.45
N PHE A 132 6.85 -14.13 -11.44
CA PHE A 132 7.51 -13.31 -12.46
C PHE A 132 7.49 -13.99 -13.83
N LYS A 133 7.71 -15.31 -13.88
CA LYS A 133 7.58 -16.08 -15.13
C LYS A 133 6.17 -15.98 -15.70
N ARG A 134 5.14 -16.14 -14.84
CA ARG A 134 3.72 -15.99 -15.23
C ARG A 134 3.43 -14.61 -15.80
N ASP A 135 4.03 -13.57 -15.22
CA ASP A 135 3.79 -12.17 -15.56
C ASP A 135 4.80 -11.60 -16.58
N ARG A 136 5.69 -12.45 -17.12
CA ARG A 136 6.74 -12.10 -18.11
C ARG A 136 7.69 -10.99 -17.66
N LEU A 137 7.98 -10.89 -16.37
CA LEU A 137 9.04 -10.01 -15.87
C LEU A 137 10.42 -10.65 -16.07
N ASN A 138 11.35 -9.89 -16.63
CA ASN A 138 12.77 -10.26 -16.63
C ASN A 138 13.32 -10.12 -15.20
N GLN A 139 13.90 -11.20 -14.68
CA GLN A 139 14.60 -11.23 -13.40
C GLN A 139 15.88 -10.41 -13.46
N GLN A 140 15.78 -9.09 -13.30
CA GLN A 140 16.92 -8.26 -12.97
C GLN A 140 16.81 -7.63 -11.58
N SER A 141 15.82 -8.00 -10.77
CA SER A 141 15.67 -7.46 -9.43
C SER A 141 16.70 -8.06 -8.45
N SER A 142 17.72 -7.26 -8.17
CA SER A 142 18.58 -7.39 -7.01
C SER A 142 17.72 -7.40 -5.75
N VAL A 143 18.01 -8.32 -4.82
CA VAL A 143 17.46 -8.27 -3.45
C VAL A 143 17.67 -6.84 -2.92
N LEU A 144 16.60 -6.19 -2.48
CA LEU A 144 16.72 -4.87 -1.84
C LEU A 144 17.46 -5.05 -0.53
N GLU A 145 18.69 -4.54 -0.46
CA GLU A 145 19.38 -4.38 0.82
C GLU A 145 18.56 -3.47 1.73
N GLU A 146 18.61 -3.72 3.05
CA GLU A 146 17.83 -3.00 4.06
C GLU A 146 17.96 -1.46 3.91
N ASP A 147 19.13 -0.99 3.50
CA ASP A 147 19.42 0.43 3.25
C ASP A 147 18.62 1.04 2.09
N GLN A 148 18.34 0.26 1.05
CA GLN A 148 17.55 0.74 -0.09
C GLN A 148 16.08 0.94 0.28
N ILE A 149 15.54 0.05 1.14
CA ILE A 149 14.19 0.20 1.67
C ILE A 149 14.11 1.50 2.50
N LEU A 150 15.07 1.70 3.42
CA LEU A 150 15.18 2.91 4.25
C LEU A 150 15.29 4.20 3.44
N ASN A 151 16.00 4.20 2.31
CA ASN A 151 16.14 5.38 1.46
C ASN A 151 14.86 5.72 0.68
N MET A 152 14.09 4.73 0.20
CA MET A 152 12.79 4.96 -0.43
C MET A 152 11.78 5.65 0.49
N LEU A 153 11.92 5.46 1.80
CA LEU A 153 11.08 6.10 2.83
C LEU A 153 11.45 7.56 3.10
N LYS A 154 12.71 7.94 2.84
CA LYS A 154 13.15 9.34 2.95
C LYS A 154 12.64 10.14 1.75
N GLU A 155 12.59 9.53 0.57
CA GLU A 155 12.09 10.18 -0.65
C GLU A 155 10.57 10.39 -0.69
N SER A 156 9.81 9.47 -0.10
CA SER A 156 8.34 9.61 -0.02
C SER A 156 7.91 10.79 0.85
N LYS A 157 8.72 11.18 1.85
CA LYS A 157 8.48 12.38 2.67
C LYS A 157 8.89 13.69 1.98
N SER A 158 9.84 13.68 1.04
CA SER A 158 10.33 14.91 0.40
C SER A 158 9.48 15.38 -0.77
N LYS A 159 8.71 14.47 -1.41
CA LYS A 159 7.91 14.79 -2.61
C LYS A 159 6.51 15.36 -2.31
N GLN A 160 6.05 15.34 -1.06
CA GLN A 160 4.72 15.86 -0.68
C GLN A 160 4.65 17.37 -0.40
N SER A 161 5.76 18.13 -0.35
CA SER A 161 5.72 19.55 0.03
C SER A 161 5.76 20.56 -1.12
N ARG A 162 5.88 20.14 -2.39
CA ARG A 162 5.57 21.05 -3.51
C ARG A 162 4.07 21.13 -3.71
N LYS A 163 3.35 21.58 -2.68
CA LYS A 163 2.12 22.33 -2.89
C LYS A 163 2.53 23.41 -3.89
N ARG A 164 2.12 23.25 -5.16
CA ARG A 164 2.03 24.36 -6.09
C ARG A 164 1.17 25.37 -5.35
N ARG A 165 1.84 26.29 -4.66
CA ARG A 165 1.26 27.51 -4.16
C ARG A 165 0.81 28.14 -5.45
N PHE A 166 -0.45 27.92 -5.81
CA PHE A 166 -1.10 28.72 -6.82
C PHE A 166 -0.80 30.13 -6.33
N LYS A 167 0.12 30.81 -7.01
CA LYS A 167 0.25 32.25 -6.91
C LYS A 167 -1.10 32.71 -7.41
N LYS A 168 -2.06 32.82 -6.49
CA LYS A 168 -3.28 33.56 -6.70
C LYS A 168 -2.74 34.90 -7.12
N GLN A 169 -2.80 35.19 -8.42
CA GLN A 169 -2.53 36.53 -8.90
C GLN A 169 -3.41 37.39 -8.01
N LYS A 170 -2.78 38.28 -7.23
CA LYS A 170 -3.50 39.38 -6.61
C LYS A 170 -4.01 40.17 -7.81
N HIS A 171 -5.18 39.78 -8.33
CA HIS A 171 -6.05 40.77 -8.91
C HIS A 171 -6.19 41.81 -7.81
N SER A 172 -5.65 43.01 -8.06
CA SER A 172 -6.09 44.19 -7.32
C SER A 172 -7.60 44.17 -7.47
N VAL A 173 -8.27 43.74 -6.41
CA VAL A 173 -9.71 43.89 -6.28
C VAL A 173 -9.89 45.39 -6.39
N GLN A 174 -10.32 45.83 -7.56
CA GLN A 174 -10.82 47.17 -7.73
C GLN A 174 -11.88 47.34 -6.65
N ASP A 175 -11.79 48.43 -5.91
CA ASP A 175 -12.62 48.73 -4.75
C ASP A 175 -14.05 48.23 -4.98
N ASN A 176 -14.42 47.18 -4.24
CA ASN A 176 -15.80 46.71 -4.19
C ASN A 176 -16.61 47.81 -3.50
N LEU A 177 -17.07 48.77 -4.29
CA LEU A 177 -17.94 49.85 -3.85
C LEU A 177 -19.22 49.21 -3.31
N VAL A 178 -19.38 49.24 -1.99
CA VAL A 178 -20.62 48.80 -1.34
C VAL A 178 -21.65 49.89 -1.59
N VAL A 179 -22.58 49.66 -2.49
CA VAL A 179 -23.68 50.60 -2.74
C VAL A 179 -24.75 50.36 -1.68
N ASN A 180 -24.86 51.26 -0.70
CA ASN A 180 -25.94 51.26 0.28
C ASN A 180 -27.23 51.74 -0.40
N LEU A 181 -28.20 50.85 -0.57
CA LEU A 181 -29.52 51.16 -1.13
C LEU A 181 -30.56 51.50 -0.05
N SER A 182 -30.18 51.44 1.23
CA SER A 182 -31.06 51.78 2.34
C SER A 182 -30.94 53.26 2.71
N SER A 183 -32.01 53.83 3.26
CA SER A 183 -32.01 55.21 3.80
C SER A 183 -31.33 55.31 5.18
N ILE A 184 -30.72 54.23 5.66
CA ILE A 184 -30.04 54.16 6.95
C ILE A 184 -28.56 54.35 6.70
N GLU A 185 -27.95 55.31 7.39
CA GLU A 185 -26.51 55.52 7.34
C GLU A 185 -25.79 54.36 8.01
N LEU A 186 -24.86 53.74 7.29
CA LEU A 186 -24.03 52.67 7.82
C LEU A 186 -22.84 53.27 8.56
N THR A 187 -22.45 52.63 9.65
CA THR A 187 -21.21 52.97 10.34
C THR A 187 -19.99 52.48 9.54
N ASP A 188 -18.83 53.13 9.72
CA ASP A 188 -17.57 52.73 9.07
C ASP A 188 -17.23 51.25 9.28
N SER A 189 -17.60 50.69 10.44
CA SER A 189 -17.43 49.28 10.76
C SER A 189 -18.30 48.37 9.90
N GLU A 190 -19.55 48.76 9.63
CA GLU A 190 -20.49 47.97 8.83
C GLU A 190 -20.14 48.01 7.35
N GLU A 191 -19.75 49.18 6.83
CA GLU A 191 -19.29 49.32 5.45
C GLU A 191 -18.03 48.48 5.19
N LYS A 192 -17.10 48.45 6.17
CA LYS A 192 -15.89 47.61 6.12
C LYS A 192 -16.17 46.12 6.26
N LEU A 193 -17.26 45.74 6.93
CA LEU A 193 -17.70 44.35 7.03
C LEU A 193 -18.31 43.88 5.70
N LEU A 194 -19.19 44.70 5.12
CA LEU A 194 -19.90 44.40 3.87
C LEU A 194 -18.94 44.34 2.67
N SER A 195 -17.94 45.22 2.61
CA SER A 195 -16.94 45.25 1.53
C SER A 195 -16.04 43.99 1.48
N LYS A 196 -15.94 43.24 2.58
CA LYS A 196 -15.19 41.98 2.65
C LYS A 196 -15.99 40.75 2.20
N GLY A 197 -17.27 40.93 1.87
CA GLY A 197 -18.19 39.88 1.47
C GLY A 197 -18.69 39.05 2.66
N LEU A 198 -19.99 38.82 2.72
CA LEU A 198 -20.64 37.93 3.68
C LEU A 198 -20.31 36.47 3.35
N ASN A 199 -19.09 36.01 3.61
CA ASN A 199 -18.73 34.59 3.57
C ASN A 199 -19.25 33.87 4.84
N PHE A 200 -20.53 34.04 5.13
CA PHE A 200 -21.22 33.59 6.35
C PHE A 200 -21.65 32.11 6.31
N CYS A 201 -20.84 31.24 5.69
CA CYS A 201 -21.00 29.80 5.86
C CYS A 201 -19.61 29.16 5.96
N PRO A 202 -19.07 28.95 7.18
CA PRO A 202 -18.04 27.94 7.34
C PRO A 202 -18.63 26.62 6.85
N VAL A 203 -18.03 26.07 5.79
CA VAL A 203 -18.38 24.74 5.28
C VAL A 203 -18.17 23.76 6.44
N PRO A 204 -19.20 23.03 6.90
CA PRO A 204 -19.06 22.12 8.02
C PRO A 204 -18.00 21.07 7.70
N ALA A 205 -17.11 20.80 8.66
CA ALA A 205 -16.17 19.70 8.56
C ALA A 205 -16.98 18.41 8.43
N THR A 206 -16.76 17.69 7.33
CA THR A 206 -17.34 16.39 7.02
C THR A 206 -17.41 15.49 8.25
N ILE A 207 -18.62 15.04 8.58
CA ILE A 207 -18.89 13.97 9.54
C ILE A 207 -18.23 12.70 8.98
N ILE A 208 -17.14 12.28 9.59
CA ILE A 208 -16.57 10.95 9.41
C ILE A 208 -17.44 10.04 10.28
N ASN A 209 -18.50 9.47 9.70
CA ASN A 209 -19.11 8.27 10.26
C ASN A 209 -18.45 7.10 9.56
N ASN A 210 -17.38 6.63 10.19
CA ASN A 210 -16.95 5.25 10.08
C ASN A 210 -17.88 4.40 10.94
N ASP A 211 -17.91 3.11 10.59
CA ASP A 211 -18.34 1.99 11.41
C ASP A 211 -19.86 1.75 11.43
N ASP A 212 -20.29 0.81 10.59
CA ASP A 212 -20.85 -0.47 11.05
C ASP A 212 -20.84 -1.45 9.85
N ASP A 213 -19.71 -2.16 9.77
CA ASP A 213 -19.58 -3.48 9.15
C ASP A 213 -20.30 -4.48 10.09
N ASP A 214 -21.31 -5.20 9.61
CA ASP A 214 -21.79 -6.44 10.23
C ASP A 214 -22.18 -7.44 9.11
N ASP A 215 -21.54 -8.61 9.21
CA ASP A 215 -21.94 -9.95 8.73
C ASP A 215 -21.73 -10.26 7.22
N ASP A 216 -20.69 -11.00 6.74
CA ASP A 216 -20.14 -12.32 7.14
C ASP A 216 -21.29 -13.32 7.44
N ASP A 217 -21.51 -14.47 6.83
CA ASP A 217 -20.82 -15.41 5.95
C ASP A 217 -21.94 -16.33 5.43
N ASP A 218 -21.90 -16.79 4.17
CA ASP A 218 -22.54 -18.04 3.72
C ASP A 218 -22.28 -18.19 2.21
N ASP A 219 -21.13 -18.74 1.83
CA ASP A 219 -20.89 -19.37 0.53
C ASP A 219 -19.94 -20.56 0.76
N ASP A 220 -20.48 -21.60 1.39
CA ASP A 220 -19.98 -22.98 1.33
C ASP A 220 -20.30 -23.54 -0.07
N ASP A 221 -19.38 -23.38 -1.02
CA ASP A 221 -19.39 -24.09 -2.31
C ASP A 221 -17.98 -24.67 -2.55
N ASP A 222 -17.59 -25.64 -1.73
CA ASP A 222 -16.51 -26.60 -2.04
C ASP A 222 -17.14 -27.79 -2.78
N ASP A 223 -17.48 -27.58 -4.06
CA ASP A 223 -17.65 -28.64 -5.06
C ASP A 223 -16.25 -29.14 -5.47
N ASP A 224 -15.64 -29.99 -4.64
CA ASP A 224 -14.55 -30.89 -5.06
C ASP A 224 -15.19 -32.21 -5.56
N ASP A 225 -15.87 -32.12 -6.70
CA ASP A 225 -16.23 -33.28 -7.52
C ASP A 225 -15.01 -33.71 -8.35
N ASP A 226 -14.62 -34.97 -8.12
CA ASP A 226 -14.25 -35.98 -9.12
C ASP A 226 -13.32 -35.58 -10.26
N ASP A 227 -12.11 -36.18 -10.27
CA ASP A 227 -11.56 -36.84 -11.47
C ASP A 227 -10.40 -37.75 -11.01
N ASP A 228 -10.80 -38.91 -10.45
CA ASP A 228 -9.99 -40.13 -10.43
C ASP A 228 -9.91 -40.68 -11.87
N ASP A 229 -8.95 -40.20 -12.66
CA ASP A 229 -8.53 -40.87 -13.89
C ASP A 229 -7.32 -41.76 -13.58
N ASP A 230 -7.64 -42.93 -13.02
CA ASP A 230 -6.83 -44.15 -13.11
C ASP A 230 -6.86 -44.65 -14.57
N ASP A 231 -5.96 -44.14 -15.41
CA ASP A 231 -5.64 -44.80 -16.69
C ASP A 231 -4.54 -45.85 -16.43
N ASP A 232 -5.03 -47.06 -16.14
CA ASP A 232 -4.36 -48.33 -16.40
C ASP A 232 -3.99 -48.42 -17.90
N ASP A 233 -2.71 -48.24 -18.22
CA ASP A 233 -2.13 -48.75 -19.47
C ASP A 233 -1.19 -49.92 -19.11
N ASP A 234 -1.81 -51.07 -18.83
CA ASP A 234 -1.28 -52.37 -19.25
C ASP A 234 -1.40 -52.44 -20.79
N ASP A 235 -0.30 -52.73 -21.49
CA ASP A 235 -0.28 -53.71 -22.60
C ASP A 235 1.14 -53.86 -23.20
N ASP A 236 1.67 -55.07 -23.03
CA ASP A 236 2.31 -55.94 -24.03
C ASP A 236 3.46 -55.41 -24.94
N ASP A 237 4.70 -55.86 -24.65
CA ASP A 237 5.49 -56.85 -25.45
C ASP A 237 6.88 -57.13 -24.84
#